data_AF-A0A7C6ZY96-F1
#
_entry.id   AF-A0A7C6ZY96-F1
#
_cell.length_a   1.000
_cell.length_b   1.000
_cell.length_c   1.000
_cell.angle_alpha   90.00
_cell.angle_beta   90.00
_cell.angle_gamma   90.00
#
_symmetry.space_group_name_H-M   'P 1'
#
loop_
_entity.id
_entity.type
_entity.pdbx_description
1 polymer ?
#
loop_
_entity_poly.entity_id
_entity_poly.type
_entity_poly.pdbx_seq_one_letter_code
_entity_poly.pdbx_strand_id
1 'polypeptide(L)'
;MENAIKKIIEIEHKARDIVSQGYKQAEDIRLETLEELKNMEKNIEESVNHKIEELKAKIRLETDEKIGKIRESAENRIRTLEEYARKNRDAWEDEIFSRIVGR
;
A
#
# COMPACT_ATOMS: atom_id res chain seq x y z
N MET A 1 -40.58 54.50 35.87
CA MET A 1 -39.29 54.00 36.38
C MET A 1 -39.29 52.47 36.47
N GLU A 2 -40.30 51.87 37.10
CA GLU A 2 -40.49 50.40 37.22
C GLU A 2 -40.46 49.62 35.88
N ASN A 3 -41.15 50.10 34.84
CA ASN A 3 -41.15 49.45 33.53
C ASN A 3 -39.79 49.47 32.83
N ALA A 4 -38.95 50.48 33.09
CA ALA A 4 -37.61 50.54 32.54
C ALA A 4 -36.71 49.49 33.20
N ILE A 5 -36.83 49.32 34.52
CA ILE A 5 -36.09 48.31 35.29
C ILE A 5 -36.48 46.89 34.85
N LYS A 6 -37.78 46.60 34.67
CA LYS A 6 -38.23 45.29 34.14
C LYS A 6 -37.62 44.96 32.77
N LYS A 7 -37.62 45.94 31.85
CA LYS A 7 -37.01 45.75 30.52
C LYS A 7 -35.50 45.51 30.60
N ILE A 8 -34.79 46.20 31.49
CA ILE A 8 -33.35 45.99 31.69
C ILE A 8 -33.08 44.55 32.18
N ILE A 9 -33.86 44.06 33.13
CA ILE A 9 -33.74 42.68 33.64
C ILE A 9 -34.04 41.65 32.53
N GLU A 10 -35.07 41.87 31.71
CA GLU A 10 -35.35 40.99 30.56
C GLU A 10 -34.22 40.97 29.54
N ILE A 11 -33.60 42.13 29.27
CA ILE A 11 -32.45 42.22 28.37
C ILE A 11 -31.23 41.48 28.96
N GLU A 12 -30.97 41.62 30.25
CA GLU A 12 -29.89 40.92 30.95
C GLU A 12 -30.06 39.40 30.86
N HIS A 13 -31.28 38.90 31.13
CA HIS A 13 -31.58 37.47 31.00
C HIS A 13 -31.36 36.96 29.58
N LYS A 14 -31.89 37.67 28.57
CA LYS A 14 -31.68 37.31 27.17
C LYS A 14 -30.20 37.35 26.78
N ALA A 15 -29.45 38.34 27.28
CA ALA A 15 -28.02 38.43 27.02
C ALA A 15 -27.27 37.23 27.62
N ARG A 16 -27.60 36.82 28.85
CA ARG A 16 -27.04 35.61 29.47
C ARG A 16 -27.38 34.34 28.70
N ASP A 17 -28.62 34.20 28.24
CA ASP A 17 -29.04 33.04 27.46
C ASP A 17 -28.28 32.95 26.14
N ILE A 18 -28.13 34.08 25.43
CA ILE A 18 -27.34 34.15 24.18
C ILE A 18 -25.89 33.75 24.43
N VAL A 19 -25.27 34.27 25.50
CA VAL A 19 -23.89 33.92 25.85
C VAL A 19 -23.76 32.43 26.17
N SER A 20 -24.69 31.87 26.95
CA SER A 20 -24.70 30.44 27.27
C SER A 20 -24.88 29.56 26.03
N GLN A 21 -25.74 29.97 25.09
CA GLN A 21 -25.94 29.27 23.82
C GLN A 21 -24.68 29.34 22.96
N GLY A 22 -24.02 30.50 22.90
CA GLY A 22 -22.77 30.69 22.18
C GLY A 22 -21.66 29.77 22.70
N TYR A 23 -21.50 29.65 24.02
CA TYR A 23 -20.52 28.72 24.61
C TYR A 23 -20.83 27.26 24.28
N LYS A 24 -22.11 26.87 24.37
CA LYS A 24 -22.52 25.50 24.04
C LYS A 24 -22.23 25.18 22.57
N GLN A 25 -22.61 26.08 21.67
CA GLN A 25 -22.38 25.89 20.24
C GLN A 25 -20.89 25.85 19.89
N ALA A 26 -20.06 26.67 20.55
CA ALA A 26 -18.61 26.63 20.37
C ALA A 26 -18.02 25.28 20.81
N GLU A 27 -18.51 24.71 21.92
CA GLU A 27 -18.08 23.40 22.40
C GLU A 27 -18.55 22.27 21.47
N ASP A 28 -19.80 22.33 20.99
CA ASP A 28 -20.34 21.35 20.05
C ASP A 28 -19.51 21.33 18.75
N ILE A 29 -19.20 22.50 18.18
CA ILE A 29 -18.33 22.64 16.99
C ILE A 29 -16.94 22.06 17.28
N ARG A 30 -16.37 22.33 18.46
CA ARG A 30 -15.05 21.83 18.84
C ARG A 30 -15.02 20.30 18.89
N LEU A 31 -16.04 19.70 19.49
CA LEU A 31 -16.16 18.25 19.60
C LEU A 31 -16.39 17.59 18.24
N GLU A 32 -17.25 18.17 17.40
CA GLU A 32 -17.50 17.70 16.03
C GLU A 32 -16.22 17.76 15.19
N THR A 33 -15.49 18.88 15.24
CA THR A 33 -14.22 19.04 14.51
C THR A 33 -13.17 18.01 14.96
N LEU A 34 -13.10 17.70 16.26
CA LEU A 34 -12.18 16.69 16.78
C LEU A 34 -12.53 15.29 16.29
N GLU A 35 -13.82 14.96 16.23
CA GLU A 35 -14.28 13.68 15.73
C GLU A 35 -14.04 13.56 14.21
N GLU A 36 -14.28 14.63 13.45
CA GLU A 36 -13.95 14.69 12.03
C GLU A 36 -12.46 14.50 11.78
N LEU A 37 -11.59 15.15 12.56
CA LEU A 37 -10.14 14.98 12.47
C LEU A 37 -9.73 13.52 12.70
N LYS A 38 -10.26 12.90 13.75
CA LYS A 38 -9.99 11.50 14.06
C LYS A 38 -10.46 10.56 12.95
N ASN A 39 -11.62 10.83 12.36
CA ASN A 39 -12.13 10.06 11.24
C ASN A 39 -11.28 10.26 9.98
N MET A 40 -10.79 11.48 9.72
CA MET A 40 -9.85 11.74 8.63
C MET A 40 -8.53 10.98 8.84
N GLU A 41 -7.95 11.02 10.04
CA GLU A 41 -6.73 10.27 10.37
C GLU A 41 -6.90 8.77 10.13
N LYS A 42 -8.01 8.20 10.62
CA LYS A 42 -8.34 6.78 10.41
C LYS A 42 -8.49 6.44 8.92
N ASN A 43 -9.20 7.27 8.16
CA ASN A 43 -9.39 7.04 6.73
C ASN A 43 -8.06 7.11 5.95
N ILE A 44 -7.17 8.02 6.34
CA ILE A 44 -5.82 8.13 5.77
C ILE A 44 -5.03 6.86 6.08
N GLU A 45 -5.03 6.40 7.32
CA GLU A 45 -4.31 5.20 7.75
C GLU A 45 -4.81 3.95 7.01
N GLU A 46 -6.13 3.76 6.92
CA GLU A 46 -6.74 2.66 6.18
C GLU A 46 -6.37 2.70 4.69
N SER A 47 -6.41 3.89 4.06
CA SER A 47 -6.04 4.08 2.66
C SER A 47 -4.57 3.78 2.39
N VAL A 48 -3.68 4.22 3.28
CA VAL A 48 -2.24 3.96 3.20
C VAL A 48 -1.97 2.47 3.34
N ASN A 49 -2.57 1.82 4.34
CA ASN A 49 -2.41 0.38 4.55
C ASN A 49 -2.91 -0.42 3.36
N HIS A 50 -4.07 -0.07 2.81
CA HIS A 50 -4.58 -0.69 1.59
C HIS A 50 -3.59 -0.53 0.43
N LYS A 51 -3.03 0.67 0.24
CA LYS A 51 -2.08 0.94 -0.84
C LYS A 51 -0.77 0.15 -0.69
N ILE A 52 -0.30 -0.01 0.54
CA ILE A 52 0.88 -0.83 0.84
C ILE A 52 0.63 -2.29 0.45
N GLU A 53 -0.52 -2.85 0.78
CA GLU A 53 -0.85 -4.24 0.44
C GLU A 53 -1.03 -4.45 -1.07
N GLU A 54 -1.67 -3.51 -1.77
CA GLU A 54 -1.73 -3.53 -3.25
C GLU A 54 -0.33 -3.55 -3.87
N LEU A 55 0.57 -2.69 -3.39
CA LEU A 55 1.95 -2.62 -3.90
C LEU A 55 2.73 -3.90 -3.62
N LYS A 56 2.60 -4.48 -2.42
CA LYS A 56 3.23 -5.76 -2.08
C LYS A 56 2.74 -6.88 -2.99
N ALA A 57 1.44 -6.98 -3.22
CA ALA A 57 0.85 -8.00 -4.09
C ALA A 57 1.36 -7.85 -5.53
N LYS A 58 1.39 -6.63 -6.05
CA LYS A 58 1.90 -6.33 -7.39
C LYS A 58 3.38 -6.69 -7.53
N ILE A 59 4.22 -6.28 -6.58
CA ILE A 59 5.66 -6.59 -6.59
C ILE A 59 5.91 -8.09 -6.55
N ARG A 60 5.15 -8.84 -5.73
CA ARG A 60 5.26 -10.31 -5.67
C ARG A 60 4.93 -10.93 -7.03
N LEU A 61 3.81 -10.55 -7.63
CA LEU A 61 3.39 -11.07 -8.93
C LEU A 61 4.43 -10.77 -10.02
N GLU A 62 4.93 -9.53 -10.10
CA GLU A 62 5.98 -9.16 -11.05
C GLU A 62 7.30 -9.92 -10.81
N THR A 63 7.64 -10.18 -9.55
CA THR A 63 8.83 -10.92 -9.17
C THR A 63 8.71 -12.39 -9.56
N ASP A 64 7.57 -13.01 -9.28
CA ASP A 64 7.29 -14.40 -9.63
C ASP A 64 7.28 -14.59 -11.15
N GLU A 65 6.71 -13.64 -11.90
CA GLU A 65 6.74 -13.67 -13.37
C GLU A 65 8.18 -13.58 -13.91
N LYS A 66 9.01 -12.70 -13.35
CA LYS A 66 10.44 -12.60 -13.73
C LYS A 66 11.21 -13.87 -13.41
N ILE A 67 10.99 -14.46 -12.23
CA ILE A 67 11.61 -15.74 -11.85
C ILE A 67 11.17 -16.85 -12.81
N GLY A 68 9.88 -16.91 -13.17
CA GLY A 68 9.35 -17.85 -14.15
C GLY A 68 10.07 -17.75 -15.50
N LYS A 69 10.20 -16.54 -16.05
CA LYS A 69 10.92 -16.30 -17.31
C LYS A 69 12.39 -16.71 -17.25
N ILE A 70 13.07 -16.45 -16.12
CA ILE A 70 14.47 -16.86 -15.93
C ILE A 70 14.58 -18.39 -15.90
N ARG A 71 13.67 -19.07 -15.21
CA ARG A 71 13.64 -20.55 -15.14
C ARG A 71 13.41 -21.16 -16.51
N GLU A 72 12.41 -20.68 -17.24
CA GLU A 72 12.11 -21.15 -18.60
C GLU A 72 13.31 -20.94 -19.54
N SER A 73 13.96 -19.77 -19.46
CA SER A 73 15.17 -19.50 -20.22
C SER A 73 16.32 -20.46 -19.86
N ALA A 74 16.52 -20.73 -18.56
CA ALA A 74 17.55 -21.65 -18.10
C ALA A 74 17.28 -23.09 -18.56
N GLU A 75 16.03 -23.57 -18.45
CA GLU A 75 15.61 -24.90 -18.92
C GLU A 75 15.83 -25.04 -20.43
N ASN A 76 15.47 -24.03 -21.22
CA ASN A 76 15.72 -24.03 -22.66
C ASN A 76 17.21 -24.09 -23.01
N ARG A 77 18.06 -23.38 -22.25
CA ARG A 77 19.52 -23.43 -22.44
C ARG A 77 20.08 -24.80 -22.09
N ILE A 78 19.63 -25.42 -21.00
CA ILE A 78 20.01 -26.79 -20.62
C ILE A 78 19.61 -27.77 -21.72
N ARG A 79 18.37 -27.69 -22.20
CA ARG A 79 17.87 -28.55 -23.28
C ARG A 79 18.70 -28.42 -24.55
N THR A 80 19.07 -27.19 -24.92
CA THR A 80 19.92 -26.93 -26.08
C THR A 80 21.32 -27.53 -25.90
N LEU A 81 21.89 -27.42 -24.70
CA LEU A 81 23.18 -28.04 -24.37
C LEU A 81 23.11 -29.57 -24.42
N GLU A 82 22.05 -30.18 -23.90
CA GLU A 82 21.83 -31.62 -23.96
C GLU A 82 21.70 -32.12 -25.41
N GLU A 83 20.96 -31.40 -26.25
CA GLU A 83 20.82 -31.72 -27.67
C GLU A 83 22.16 -31.58 -28.40
N TYR A 84 22.93 -30.53 -28.10
CA TYR A 84 24.27 -30.35 -28.66
C TYR A 84 25.22 -31.46 -28.22
N ALA A 85 25.23 -31.82 -26.94
CA ALA A 85 26.05 -32.90 -26.41
C ALA A 85 25.68 -34.25 -27.03
N ARG A 86 24.39 -34.56 -27.18
CA ARG A 86 23.94 -35.80 -27.86
C ARG A 86 24.40 -35.85 -29.31
N LYS A 87 24.30 -34.75 -30.06
CA LYS A 87 24.70 -34.71 -31.47
C LYS A 87 26.20 -34.90 -31.69
N ASN A 88 27.03 -34.44 -30.76
CA ASN A 88 28.49 -34.49 -30.87
C ASN A 88 29.12 -35.65 -30.10
N ARG A 89 28.32 -36.47 -29.42
CA ARG A 89 28.79 -37.54 -28.54
C ARG A 89 29.77 -38.48 -29.24
N ASP A 90 29.37 -39.04 -30.37
CA ASP A 90 30.16 -40.05 -31.09
C ASP A 90 31.48 -39.45 -31.59
N ALA A 91 31.44 -38.22 -32.11
CA ALA A 91 32.63 -37.50 -32.56
C ALA A 91 33.60 -37.20 -31.41
N TRP A 92 33.09 -36.85 -30.23
CA TRP A 92 33.92 -36.65 -29.04
C TRP A 92 34.47 -37.97 -28.51
N GLU A 93 33.69 -39.05 -28.53
CA GLU A 93 34.14 -40.40 -28.16
C GLU A 93 35.29 -40.84 -29.06
N ASP A 94 35.17 -40.65 -30.38
CA ASP A 94 36.23 -40.95 -31.36
C ASP A 94 37.48 -40.07 -31.17
N GLU A 95 37.31 -38.77 -30.89
CA GLU A 95 38.43 -37.87 -30.62
C GLU A 95 39.16 -38.25 -29.33
N ILE A 96 38.43 -38.60 -28.27
CA ILE A 96 39.01 -39.06 -27.00
C ILE A 96 39.73 -40.39 -27.21
N PHE A 97 39.11 -41.34 -27.91
CA PHE A 97 39.69 -42.65 -28.17
C PHE A 97 40.96 -42.54 -29.00
N SER A 98 40.96 -41.73 -30.06
CA SER A 98 42.15 -41.50 -30.91
C SER A 98 43.30 -40.84 -30.15
N ARG A 99 43.02 -39.93 -29.20
CA ARG A 99 44.03 -39.34 -28.32
C ARG A 99 44.62 -40.34 -27.31
N ILE A 100 43.81 -41.28 -26.80
CA ILE A 100 44.26 -42.28 -25.81
C ILE A 100 45.07 -43.40 -26.46
N VAL A 101 44.58 -43.95 -27.58
CA VAL A 101 45.19 -45.10 -28.24
C VAL A 101 46.47 -44.69 -28.97
N GLY A 102 46.66 -43.40 -29.24
CA GLY A 102 47.87 -42.86 -29.84
C GLY A 102 48.01 -43.31 -31.30
N ARG A 103 47.69 -42.41 -32.22
CA ARG A 103 48.49 -42.31 -33.44
C ARG A 103 49.59 -41.29 -33.23
#